data_AF-A0A5C4RCT0-F1
#
_entry.id   AF-A0A5C4RCT0-F1
#
_cell.length_a   1.000
_cell.length_b   1.000
_cell.length_c   1.000
_cell.angle_alpha   90.00
_cell.angle_beta   90.00
_cell.angle_gamma   90.00
#
_symmetry.space_group_name_H-M   'P 1'
#
loop_
_entity.id
_entity.type
_entity.pdbx_description
1 polymer ?
#
loop_
_entity_poly.entity_id
_entity_poly.type
_entity_poly.pdbx_seq_one_letter_code
_entity_poly.pdbx_strand_id
1 'polypeptide(L)'
;MHLEIHKVYLIAKYVSQCGIKNRLIALHLLLACSKPIDIYKPIDVTKSGQSIKIDFEISKKGNYQFALLFDKGDDYEEMKRRLELFGDIDRNGIITPVSLQIVKDGKVFFDEKINAGGYGWGRTFDYEERSITTAVREIKTFSLPPGRYSVVITTLEDVPAFNGIESFVEFIHYDPKI
;
A
#
# COMPACT_ATOMS: atom_id res chain seq x y z
N MET A 1 -13.49 16.63 30.30
CA MET A 1 -13.09 15.32 30.87
C MET A 1 -13.57 14.18 29.95
N HIS A 2 -13.11 14.15 28.70
CA HIS A 2 -13.52 13.13 27.72
C HIS A 2 -12.45 12.82 26.66
N LEU A 3 -11.26 13.44 26.74
CA LEU A 3 -10.18 13.27 25.76
C LEU A 3 -9.07 12.28 26.19
N GLU A 4 -9.07 11.80 27.43
CA GLU A 4 -8.02 10.88 27.90
C GLU A 4 -8.33 9.40 27.67
N ILE A 5 -9.60 9.02 27.53
CA ILE A 5 -10.00 7.60 27.40
C ILE A 5 -9.62 7.03 26.02
N HIS A 6 -9.63 7.84 24.96
CA HIS A 6 -9.23 7.38 23.61
C HIS A 6 -7.73 7.12 23.45
N LYS A 7 -6.87 7.83 24.19
CA LYS A 7 -5.42 7.57 24.16
C LYS A 7 -5.06 6.24 24.84
N VAL A 8 -5.78 5.87 25.89
CA VAL A 8 -5.55 4.60 26.60
C VAL A 8 -5.96 3.39 25.74
N TYR A 9 -7.01 3.53 24.93
CA TYR A 9 -7.48 2.43 24.07
C TYR A 9 -6.53 2.14 22.90
N LEU A 10 -5.86 3.16 22.33
CA LEU A 10 -4.85 2.96 21.29
C LEU A 10 -3.59 2.25 21.81
N ILE A 11 -3.22 2.51 23.08
CA ILE A 11 -2.06 1.87 23.71
C ILE A 11 -2.34 0.39 24.01
N ALA A 12 -3.58 0.04 24.38
CA ALA A 12 -3.95 -1.35 24.70
C ALA A 12 -3.97 -2.29 23.48
N LYS A 13 -4.36 -1.83 22.28
CA LYS A 13 -4.28 -2.64 21.04
C LYS A 13 -2.83 -2.98 20.65
N TYR A 14 -1.85 -2.15 21.05
CA TYR A 14 -0.43 -2.41 20.78
C TYR A 14 0.20 -3.48 21.68
N VAL A 15 -0.34 -3.71 22.89
CA VAL A 15 0.25 -4.62 23.88
C VAL A 15 -0.31 -6.05 23.79
N SER A 16 -1.53 -6.24 23.25
CA SER A 16 -2.22 -7.54 23.32
C SER A 16 -1.86 -8.57 22.22
N GLN A 17 -0.93 -8.28 21.31
CA GLN A 17 -0.54 -9.23 20.25
C GLN A 17 0.95 -9.61 20.27
N CYS A 18 1.71 -9.14 21.25
CA CYS A 18 3.02 -9.72 21.55
C CYS A 18 2.80 -10.79 22.62
N GLY A 19 2.90 -12.07 22.24
CA GLY A 19 2.74 -13.21 23.15
C GLY A 19 3.79 -13.21 24.25
N ILE A 20 3.55 -12.46 25.31
CA ILE A 20 4.39 -12.44 26.52
C ILE A 20 3.60 -13.17 27.60
N LYS A 21 3.82 -14.48 27.70
CA LYS A 21 3.54 -15.21 28.94
C LYS A 21 4.45 -14.62 30.01
N ASN A 22 3.84 -14.01 31.02
CA ASN A 22 4.46 -13.44 32.21
C ASN A 22 5.71 -14.20 32.70
N ARG A 23 6.86 -13.50 32.77
CA ARG A 23 7.80 -13.51 33.92
C ARG A 23 8.94 -12.49 33.74
N LEU A 24 8.82 -11.38 34.47
CA LEU A 24 9.86 -10.62 35.20
C LEU A 24 11.35 -10.75 34.77
N ILE A 25 11.91 -9.66 34.21
CA ILE A 25 12.98 -8.78 34.77
C ILE A 25 13.67 -7.99 33.65
N ALA A 26 14.00 -6.74 33.98
CA ALA A 26 14.48 -5.65 33.15
C ALA A 26 15.65 -5.96 32.20
N LEU A 27 15.47 -5.58 30.93
CA LEU A 27 16.50 -4.98 30.10
C LEU A 27 15.80 -4.04 29.11
N HIS A 28 16.26 -2.79 29.01
CA HIS A 28 15.70 -1.71 28.18
C HIS A 28 15.84 -1.94 26.66
N LEU A 29 15.65 -3.16 26.18
CA LEU A 29 15.56 -3.49 24.76
C LEU A 29 14.11 -3.33 24.31
N LEU A 30 13.65 -2.09 24.18
CA LEU A 30 12.65 -1.75 23.18
C LEU A 30 13.32 -1.83 21.80
N LEU A 31 13.76 -3.03 21.42
CA LEU A 31 13.79 -3.41 20.02
C LEU A 31 12.32 -3.51 19.63
N ALA A 32 11.70 -2.36 19.36
CA ALA A 32 10.49 -2.32 18.59
C ALA A 32 10.82 -3.11 17.33
N CYS A 33 10.29 -4.33 17.25
CA CYS A 33 10.36 -5.14 16.05
C CYS A 33 9.58 -4.32 15.04
N SER A 34 10.26 -3.44 14.30
CA SER A 34 9.62 -2.53 13.37
C SER A 34 9.00 -3.43 12.33
N LYS A 35 7.67 -3.53 12.33
CA LYS A 35 6.96 -4.24 11.27
C LYS A 35 7.46 -3.69 9.93
N PRO A 36 7.60 -4.54 8.89
CA PRO A 36 7.91 -4.06 7.56
C PRO A 36 6.94 -2.95 7.19
N ILE A 37 7.41 -1.98 6.40
CA ILE A 37 6.51 -0.97 5.84
C ILE A 37 5.42 -1.69 5.06
N ASP A 38 4.18 -1.40 5.43
CA ASP A 38 2.97 -2.00 4.87
C ASP A 38 1.85 -0.96 4.94
N ILE A 39 1.74 -0.13 3.90
CA ILE A 39 0.87 1.05 3.89
C ILE A 39 -0.10 0.95 2.71
N TYR A 40 -1.39 1.12 3.03
CA TYR A 40 -2.48 1.19 2.08
C TYR A 40 -3.24 2.51 2.25
N LYS A 41 -3.51 3.21 1.15
CA LYS A 41 -4.26 4.48 1.15
C LYS A 41 -5.35 4.44 0.08
N PRO A 42 -6.62 4.68 0.42
CA PRO A 42 -7.69 4.69 -0.58
C PRO A 42 -7.44 5.81 -1.59
N ILE A 43 -7.74 5.55 -2.86
CA ILE A 43 -7.66 6.50 -3.96
C ILE A 43 -8.82 6.25 -4.92
N ASP A 44 -9.39 7.29 -5.51
CA ASP A 44 -10.41 7.17 -6.56
C ASP A 44 -9.74 7.27 -7.94
N VAL A 45 -9.46 6.14 -8.59
CA VAL A 45 -8.82 6.16 -9.92
C VAL A 45 -9.76 6.58 -11.05
N THR A 46 -11.06 6.71 -10.78
CA THR A 46 -12.04 7.05 -11.82
C THR A 46 -11.94 8.50 -12.26
N LYS A 47 -11.21 9.31 -11.48
CA LYS A 47 -10.99 10.74 -11.71
C LYS A 47 -9.50 11.02 -11.82
N SER A 48 -9.15 11.88 -12.77
CA SER A 48 -7.83 12.49 -12.90
C SER A 48 -7.53 13.44 -11.72
N GLY A 49 -6.24 13.61 -11.43
CA GLY A 49 -5.75 14.55 -10.43
C GLY A 49 -5.93 14.11 -8.98
N GLN A 50 -6.42 12.89 -8.73
CA GLN A 50 -6.46 12.35 -7.36
C GLN A 50 -5.04 12.06 -6.92
N SER A 51 -4.67 12.52 -5.72
CA SER A 51 -3.31 12.45 -5.24
C SER A 51 -3.22 11.93 -3.82
N ILE A 52 -2.28 11.01 -3.60
CA ILE A 52 -1.93 10.50 -2.27
C ILE A 52 -0.50 10.88 -1.94
N LYS A 53 -0.29 11.34 -0.71
CA LYS A 53 1.03 11.62 -0.15
C LYS A 53 1.36 10.64 0.96
N ILE A 54 2.58 10.10 0.95
CA ILE A 54 3.10 9.19 1.97
C ILE A 54 4.48 9.68 2.40
N ASP A 55 4.62 10.01 3.69
CA ASP A 55 5.89 10.38 4.30
C ASP A 55 6.38 9.21 5.17
N PHE A 56 7.63 8.78 5.00
CA PHE A 56 8.19 7.63 5.72
C PHE A 56 9.72 7.71 5.86
N GLU A 57 10.28 6.88 6.74
CA GLU A 57 11.72 6.76 6.96
C GLU A 57 12.17 5.31 6.76
N ILE A 58 13.29 5.13 6.05
CA ILE A 58 13.94 3.85 5.84
C ILE A 58 15.23 3.83 6.65
N SER A 59 15.36 2.87 7.57
CA SER A 59 16.55 2.71 8.41
C SER A 59 17.61 1.79 7.78
N LYS A 60 17.21 0.88 6.88
CA LYS A 60 18.08 -0.07 6.19
C LYS A 60 17.68 -0.18 4.74
N LYS A 61 18.67 -0.33 3.84
CA LYS A 61 18.40 -0.53 2.41
C LYS A 61 17.48 -1.75 2.23
N GLY A 62 16.46 -1.60 1.39
CA GLY A 62 15.50 -2.66 1.11
C GLY A 62 14.83 -2.46 -0.25
N ASN A 63 14.08 -3.46 -0.67
CA ASN A 63 13.26 -3.38 -1.87
C ASN A 63 11.85 -2.97 -1.46
N TYR A 64 11.27 -2.04 -2.20
CA TYR A 64 9.95 -1.48 -1.90
C TYR A 64 9.13 -1.36 -3.17
N GLN A 65 7.88 -1.82 -3.09
CA GLN A 65 6.93 -1.82 -4.18
C GLN A 65 5.90 -0.71 -3.97
N PHE A 66 5.62 0.00 -5.07
CA PHE A 66 4.49 0.90 -5.21
C PHE A 66 3.51 0.28 -6.20
N ALA A 67 2.24 0.17 -5.82
CA ALA A 67 1.22 -0.42 -6.67
C ALA A 67 -0.14 0.28 -6.51
N LEU A 68 -1.02 0.08 -7.50
CA LEU A 68 -2.46 0.29 -7.35
C LEU A 68 -3.10 -1.07 -7.04
N LEU A 69 -4.00 -1.09 -6.05
CA LEU A 69 -4.80 -2.25 -5.71
C LEU A 69 -6.24 -1.97 -6.09
N PHE A 70 -6.90 -2.98 -6.64
CA PHE A 70 -8.32 -2.91 -7.02
C PHE A 70 -9.06 -4.08 -6.38
N ASP A 71 -10.10 -3.77 -5.60
CA ASP A 71 -10.97 -4.80 -5.03
C ASP A 71 -11.53 -5.71 -6.12
N LYS A 72 -11.42 -7.03 -5.91
CA LYS A 72 -11.96 -8.05 -6.81
C LYS A 72 -13.42 -8.37 -6.54
N GLY A 73 -13.99 -7.88 -5.43
CA GLY A 73 -15.32 -8.25 -4.97
C GLY A 73 -15.32 -9.62 -4.30
N ASP A 74 -16.44 -9.93 -3.64
CA ASP A 74 -16.58 -11.11 -2.77
C ASP A 74 -17.28 -12.29 -3.47
N ASP A 75 -17.98 -12.04 -4.57
CA ASP A 75 -18.68 -13.06 -5.35
C ASP A 75 -17.89 -13.50 -6.59
N TYR A 76 -18.02 -14.78 -6.96
CA TYR A 76 -17.29 -15.37 -8.08
C TYR A 76 -17.61 -14.70 -9.42
N GLU A 77 -18.88 -14.38 -9.70
CA GLU A 77 -19.27 -13.77 -10.97
C GLU A 77 -18.81 -12.31 -11.05
N GLU A 78 -18.86 -11.59 -9.92
CA GLU A 78 -18.30 -10.25 -9.84
C GLU A 78 -16.78 -10.25 -10.05
N MET A 79 -16.06 -11.14 -9.36
CA MET A 79 -14.63 -11.31 -9.54
C MET A 79 -14.29 -11.62 -10.98
N LYS A 80 -15.03 -12.54 -11.62
CA LYS A 80 -14.82 -12.91 -13.02
C LYS A 80 -15.04 -11.74 -13.97
N ARG A 81 -16.09 -10.93 -13.74
CA ARG A 81 -16.33 -9.71 -14.52
C ARG A 81 -15.22 -8.68 -14.33
N ARG A 82 -14.76 -8.47 -13.09
CA ARG A 82 -13.71 -7.49 -12.80
C ARG A 82 -12.33 -7.93 -13.34
N LEU A 83 -12.06 -9.25 -13.42
CA LEU A 83 -10.82 -9.79 -14.00
C LEU A 83 -10.57 -9.32 -15.44
N GLU A 84 -11.61 -9.10 -16.25
CA GLU A 84 -11.46 -8.56 -17.61
C GLU A 84 -10.87 -7.15 -17.61
N LEU A 85 -11.25 -6.32 -16.63
CA LEU A 85 -10.66 -4.99 -16.43
C LEU A 85 -9.20 -5.11 -16.00
N PHE A 86 -8.90 -6.19 -15.28
CA PHE A 86 -7.61 -6.38 -14.67
C PHE A 86 -6.56 -7.05 -15.55
N GLY A 87 -6.93 -7.64 -16.69
CA GLY A 87 -5.96 -8.38 -17.49
C GLY A 87 -5.37 -9.60 -16.79
N ASP A 88 -4.39 -10.22 -17.44
CA ASP A 88 -3.80 -11.51 -17.09
C ASP A 88 -2.31 -11.54 -17.50
N ILE A 89 -1.72 -12.73 -17.67
CA ILE A 89 -0.32 -12.89 -18.09
C ILE A 89 -0.07 -12.45 -19.55
N ASP A 90 -1.12 -12.41 -20.37
CA ASP A 90 -1.05 -12.09 -21.80
C ASP A 90 -1.66 -10.72 -22.12
N ARG A 91 -2.43 -10.14 -21.18
CA ARG A 91 -3.19 -8.90 -21.36
C ARG A 91 -2.93 -7.93 -20.23
N ASN A 92 -2.59 -6.70 -20.57
CA ASN A 92 -2.29 -5.65 -19.58
C ASN A 92 -3.52 -5.13 -18.81
N GLY A 93 -4.73 -5.54 -19.19
CA GLY A 93 -5.97 -4.97 -18.68
C GLY A 93 -6.12 -3.50 -19.05
N ILE A 94 -6.94 -2.79 -18.29
CA ILE A 94 -7.08 -1.34 -18.43
C ILE A 94 -5.90 -0.65 -17.78
N ILE A 95 -5.18 0.12 -18.59
CA ILE A 95 -4.05 0.94 -18.14
C ILE A 95 -4.56 2.10 -17.29
N THR A 96 -3.93 2.31 -16.14
CA THR A 96 -4.18 3.47 -15.27
C THR A 96 -2.93 4.35 -15.23
N PRO A 97 -2.89 5.45 -16.00
CA PRO A 97 -1.74 6.36 -16.00
C PRO A 97 -1.61 7.11 -14.67
N VAL A 98 -0.42 7.09 -14.08
CA VAL A 98 -0.09 7.78 -12.83
C VAL A 98 1.22 8.54 -12.95
N SER A 99 1.40 9.62 -12.20
CA SER A 99 2.72 10.18 -11.90
C SER A 99 3.19 9.69 -10.54
N LEU A 100 4.46 9.32 -10.45
CA LEU A 100 5.12 8.94 -9.21
C LEU A 100 6.30 9.87 -8.96
N GLN A 101 6.19 10.68 -7.91
CA GLN A 101 7.28 11.54 -7.42
C GLN A 101 7.77 11.02 -6.07
N ILE A 102 9.09 10.88 -5.94
CA ILE A 102 9.78 10.46 -4.73
C ILE A 102 10.85 11.49 -4.42
N VAL A 103 10.77 12.08 -3.23
CA VAL A 103 11.77 13.00 -2.68
C VAL A 103 12.48 12.30 -1.53
N LYS A 104 13.81 12.21 -1.59
CA LYS A 104 14.67 11.67 -0.53
C LYS A 104 15.48 12.79 0.09
N ASP A 105 15.36 12.98 1.40
CA ASP A 105 16.12 13.98 2.17
C ASP A 105 16.08 15.39 1.54
N GLY A 106 14.91 15.77 1.03
CA GLY A 106 14.67 17.07 0.39
C GLY A 106 15.15 17.18 -1.06
N LYS A 107 15.65 16.10 -1.68
CA LYS A 107 16.07 16.06 -3.09
C LYS A 107 15.19 15.11 -3.89
N VAL A 108 14.84 15.47 -5.12
CA VAL A 108 14.12 14.57 -6.03
C VAL A 108 14.97 13.33 -6.29
N PHE A 109 14.42 12.18 -5.94
CA PHE A 109 15.01 10.86 -6.18
C PHE A 109 14.44 10.23 -7.46
N PHE A 110 13.14 10.43 -7.70
CA PHE A 110 12.44 9.92 -8.88
C PHE A 110 11.23 10.81 -9.18
N ASP A 111 10.95 11.10 -10.44
CA ASP A 111 9.79 11.88 -10.88
C ASP A 111 9.46 11.51 -12.33
N GLU A 112 8.50 10.59 -12.52
CA GLU A 112 8.12 10.10 -13.84
C GLU A 112 6.63 9.81 -13.93
N LYS A 113 6.13 9.79 -15.18
CA LYS A 113 4.81 9.27 -15.53
C LYS A 113 4.92 7.79 -15.89
N ILE A 114 4.01 6.99 -15.36
CA ILE A 114 4.01 5.53 -15.48
C ILE A 114 2.61 5.08 -15.88
N ASN A 115 2.54 4.22 -16.89
CA ASN A 115 1.31 3.52 -17.25
C ASN A 115 1.18 2.26 -16.38
N ALA A 116 0.43 2.36 -15.28
CA ALA A 116 0.20 1.22 -14.39
C ALA A 116 -0.80 0.26 -15.06
N GLY A 117 -0.26 -0.79 -15.68
CA GLY A 117 -0.99 -1.93 -16.22
C GLY A 117 -0.37 -3.23 -15.71
N GLY A 118 -0.81 -4.37 -16.23
CA GLY A 118 0.02 -5.57 -16.17
C GLY A 118 -0.63 -6.79 -15.56
N TYR A 119 0.24 -7.65 -15.04
CA TYR A 119 0.06 -9.10 -14.94
C TYR A 119 -0.89 -9.51 -13.81
N GLY A 120 -1.90 -10.33 -14.13
CA GLY A 120 -3.04 -10.71 -13.27
C GLY A 120 -2.74 -11.49 -11.99
N TRP A 121 -1.89 -10.97 -11.11
CA TRP A 121 -1.73 -11.45 -9.74
C TRP A 121 -2.62 -10.67 -8.76
N GLY A 122 -2.84 -11.25 -7.58
CA GLY A 122 -3.66 -10.63 -6.54
C GLY A 122 -3.04 -10.77 -5.17
N ARG A 123 -3.54 -9.95 -4.24
CA ARG A 123 -3.13 -9.90 -2.85
C ARG A 123 -4.34 -9.67 -1.96
N THR A 124 -4.35 -10.32 -0.81
CA THR A 124 -5.31 -10.03 0.25
C THR A 124 -4.62 -9.24 1.35
N PHE A 125 -5.25 -8.16 1.81
CA PHE A 125 -4.75 -7.36 2.95
C PHE A 125 -5.92 -6.94 3.85
N ASP A 126 -5.61 -6.65 5.11
CA ASP A 126 -6.60 -6.20 6.08
C ASP A 126 -6.66 -4.66 6.11
N TYR A 127 -7.86 -4.10 5.96
CA TYR A 127 -8.13 -2.67 5.99
C TYR A 127 -9.44 -2.41 6.73
N GLU A 128 -9.44 -1.52 7.73
CA GLU A 128 -10.65 -1.18 8.52
C GLU A 128 -11.43 -2.42 9.01
N GLU A 129 -10.72 -3.42 9.58
CA GLU A 129 -11.28 -4.66 10.15
C GLU A 129 -11.92 -5.63 9.14
N ARG A 130 -11.75 -5.41 7.83
CA ARG A 130 -12.10 -6.37 6.77
C ARG A 130 -10.87 -6.80 5.97
N SER A 131 -10.94 -8.02 5.43
CA SER A 131 -9.93 -8.54 4.50
C SER A 131 -10.38 -8.28 3.07
N ILE A 132 -9.55 -7.59 2.28
CA ILE A 132 -9.88 -7.20 0.91
C ILE A 132 -8.98 -7.97 -0.04
N THR A 133 -9.58 -8.71 -0.97
CA THR A 133 -8.83 -9.42 -2.02
C THR A 133 -8.75 -8.54 -3.25
N THR A 134 -7.54 -8.23 -3.70
CA THR A 134 -7.30 -7.23 -4.74
C THR A 134 -6.53 -7.77 -5.94
N ALA A 135 -6.70 -7.11 -7.08
CA ALA A 135 -5.78 -7.18 -8.21
C ALA A 135 -4.68 -6.14 -8.01
N VAL A 136 -3.43 -6.55 -8.17
CA VAL A 136 -2.26 -5.70 -7.93
C VAL A 136 -1.71 -5.19 -9.27
N ARG A 137 -1.58 -3.87 -9.40
CA ARG A 137 -0.97 -3.19 -10.53
C ARG A 137 0.30 -2.51 -10.08
N GLU A 138 1.43 -3.14 -10.36
CA GLU A 138 2.71 -2.53 -10.05
C GLU A 138 2.87 -1.20 -10.80
N ILE A 139 3.18 -0.15 -10.05
CA ILE A 139 3.65 1.11 -10.59
C ILE A 139 5.16 0.99 -10.77
N LYS A 140 5.88 0.68 -9.68
CA LYS A 140 7.33 0.49 -9.71
C LYS A 140 7.84 -0.16 -8.43
N THR A 141 8.91 -0.93 -8.55
CA THR A 141 9.69 -1.43 -7.42
C THR A 141 11.09 -0.80 -7.41
N PHE A 142 11.54 -0.34 -6.25
CA PHE A 142 12.86 0.29 -6.06
C PHE A 142 13.65 -0.38 -4.95
N SER A 143 14.97 -0.45 -5.12
CA SER A 143 15.90 -0.68 -4.03
C SER A 143 16.25 0.66 -3.37
N LEU A 144 15.57 1.00 -2.27
CA LEU A 144 15.69 2.30 -1.61
C LEU A 144 16.75 2.24 -0.50
N PRO A 145 17.77 3.13 -0.51
CA PRO A 145 18.72 3.26 0.60
C PRO A 145 18.10 3.95 1.84
N PRO A 146 18.78 3.93 3.00
CA PRO A 146 18.31 4.66 4.17
C PRO A 146 18.12 6.16 3.93
N GLY A 147 17.11 6.74 4.58
CA GLY A 147 16.78 8.15 4.47
C GLY A 147 15.31 8.45 4.75
N ARG A 148 14.96 9.74 4.75
CA ARG A 148 13.58 10.21 4.86
C ARG A 148 13.00 10.45 3.48
N TYR A 149 11.81 9.94 3.26
CA TYR A 149 11.14 9.96 1.96
C TYR A 149 9.79 10.65 2.05
N SER A 150 9.46 11.36 0.98
CA SER A 150 8.13 11.85 0.69
C SER A 150 7.74 11.37 -0.70
N VAL A 151 6.62 10.66 -0.80
CA VAL A 151 6.11 10.11 -2.06
C VAL A 151 4.77 10.73 -2.37
N VAL A 152 4.59 11.13 -3.63
CA VAL A 152 3.32 11.57 -4.19
C VAL A 152 2.99 10.69 -5.39
N ILE A 153 1.80 10.09 -5.35
CA ILE A 153 1.23 9.37 -6.49
C ILE A 153 -0.04 10.10 -6.90
N THR A 154 -0.14 10.43 -8.20
CA THR A 154 -1.27 11.17 -8.75
C THR A 154 -1.83 10.47 -9.98
N THR A 155 -3.15 10.31 -10.06
CA THR A 155 -3.83 9.81 -11.26
C THR A 155 -3.78 10.86 -12.36
N LEU A 156 -3.48 10.46 -13.59
CA LEU A 156 -3.30 11.41 -14.70
C LEU A 156 -4.53 11.51 -15.60
N GLU A 157 -5.36 10.47 -15.66
CA GLU A 157 -6.52 10.38 -16.55
C GLU A 157 -7.74 9.84 -15.79
N ASP A 158 -8.92 10.16 -16.29
CA ASP A 158 -10.17 9.55 -15.81
C ASP A 158 -10.23 8.10 -16.31
N VAL A 159 -10.42 7.14 -15.38
CA VAL A 159 -10.56 5.72 -15.73
C VAL A 159 -11.93 5.20 -15.26
N PRO A 160 -13.03 5.60 -15.93
CA PRO A 160 -14.40 5.31 -15.48
C PRO A 160 -14.74 3.81 -15.49
N ALA A 161 -13.93 2.97 -16.12
CA ALA A 161 -14.10 1.52 -16.08
C ALA A 161 -13.97 0.93 -14.66
N PHE A 162 -13.33 1.65 -13.74
CA PHE A 162 -13.24 1.27 -12.32
C PHE A 162 -14.36 1.89 -11.45
N ASN A 163 -15.42 2.46 -12.05
CA ASN A 163 -16.55 3.00 -11.30
C ASN A 163 -17.18 1.95 -10.38
N GLY A 164 -17.27 2.27 -9.09
CA GLY A 164 -17.80 1.38 -8.06
C GLY A 164 -16.82 0.30 -7.59
N ILE A 165 -15.57 0.31 -8.09
CA ILE A 165 -14.51 -0.57 -7.61
C ILE A 165 -13.66 0.22 -6.62
N GLU A 166 -13.50 -0.34 -5.42
CA GLU A 166 -12.63 0.26 -4.44
C GLU A 166 -11.16 0.11 -4.84
N SER A 167 -10.40 1.19 -4.75
CA SER A 167 -9.00 1.21 -5.12
C SER A 167 -8.09 1.84 -4.07
N PHE A 168 -6.85 1.35 -4.01
CA PHE A 168 -5.85 1.78 -3.05
C PHE A 168 -4.50 2.00 -3.72
N VAL A 169 -3.72 2.91 -3.16
CA VAL A 169 -2.27 2.94 -3.33
C VAL A 169 -1.65 2.02 -2.28
N GLU A 170 -0.81 1.10 -2.74
CA GLU A 170 0.04 0.23 -1.91
C GLU A 170 1.46 0.77 -1.89
N PHE A 171 2.06 0.80 -0.69
CA PHE A 171 3.48 0.97 -0.49
C PHE A 171 3.97 -0.03 0.56
N ILE A 172 4.74 -1.03 0.11
CA ILE A 172 5.17 -2.14 0.95
C ILE A 172 6.67 -2.40 0.80
N HIS A 173 7.26 -2.99 1.84
CA HIS A 173 8.53 -3.69 1.69
C HIS A 173 8.31 -4.97 0.86
N TYR A 174 9.03 -5.11 -0.24
CA TYR A 174 8.91 -6.21 -1.20
C TYR A 174 10.17 -7.07 -1.17
N ASP A 175 10.09 -8.20 -0.47
CA ASP A 175 11.17 -9.19 -0.42
C ASP A 175 10.62 -10.53 -0.90
N PRO A 176 10.63 -10.79 -2.22
CA PRO A 176 10.13 -12.05 -2.74
C PRO A 176 11.03 -13.16 -2.21
N LYS A 177 10.45 -14.04 -1.38
CA LYS A 177 11.13 -15.26 -0.98
C LYS A 177 11.32 -16.11 -2.24
N ILE A 178 12.58 -16.34 -2.60
CA ILE A 178 12.99 -17.32 -3.62
C ILE A 178 12.78 -18.72 -3.06
#